data_AF-A0A093FJ72-F1
#
_entry.id   AF-A0A093FJ72-F1
#
_cell.length_a   1.000
_cell.length_b   1.000
_cell.length_c   1.000
_cell.angle_alpha   90.00
_cell.angle_beta   90.00
_cell.angle_gamma   90.00
#
_symmetry.space_group_name_H-M   'P 1'
#
loop_
_entity.id
_entity.type
_entity.pdbx_description
1 polymer ?
#
loop_
_entity_poly.entity_id
_entity_poly.type
_entity_poly.pdbx_seq_one_letter_code
_entity_poly.pdbx_strand_id
1 'polypeptide(L)'
;ITQQAEVEEDSSDDDEDDDEVFGFISCLNLTERKGTQCAEQIKELILSRCEKNCEQHIVEQLNKLLNDSTKPVGLILSERFINVPPQIALPMHQQLQKELTEAQKTNKPCVRCHYYLLISKTFTEATKNNSKRNERRNQQKEELMFANAEEEFFYE
;
A
#
# COMPACT_ATOMS: atom_id res chain seq x y z
N ILE A 1 -8.40 -9.98 11.18
CA ILE A 1 -8.32 -8.98 12.27
C ILE A 1 -6.91 -9.18 12.80
N THR A 2 -6.05 -8.22 12.46
CA THR A 2 -4.59 -8.38 12.40
C THR A 2 -3.99 -8.26 13.81
N GLN A 3 -3.08 -9.16 14.15
CA GLN A 3 -2.28 -9.09 15.39
C GLN A 3 -1.01 -8.28 15.12
N GLN A 4 -0.68 -7.42 16.08
CA GLN A 4 0.30 -6.33 15.98
C GLN A 4 1.75 -6.83 15.91
N ALA A 5 2.63 -6.01 15.34
CA ALA A 5 4.08 -6.18 15.49
C ALA A 5 4.49 -5.49 16.79
N GLU A 6 4.76 -6.29 17.83
CA GLU A 6 5.28 -5.82 19.12
C GLU A 6 6.61 -5.10 18.95
N VAL A 7 6.70 -3.91 19.54
CA VAL A 7 7.96 -3.21 19.81
C VAL A 7 8.21 -3.41 21.31
N GLU A 8 9.25 -4.16 21.67
CA GLU A 8 9.59 -4.42 23.08
C GLU A 8 10.02 -3.12 23.77
N GLU A 9 9.25 -2.65 24.76
CA GLU A 9 9.72 -1.75 25.80
C GLU A 9 9.36 -2.30 27.19
N ASP A 10 10.38 -2.52 28.01
CA ASP A 10 10.28 -2.85 29.44
C ASP A 10 9.72 -1.65 30.23
N SER A 11 8.55 -1.78 30.87
CA SER A 11 8.29 -1.43 32.29
C SER A 11 6.81 -1.18 32.62
N SER A 12 6.40 -1.81 33.73
CA SER A 12 5.39 -1.45 34.74
C SER A 12 3.90 -1.72 34.49
N ASP A 13 3.38 -2.66 35.30
CA ASP A 13 1.98 -2.91 35.65
C ASP A 13 1.15 -1.63 35.86
N ASP A 14 0.12 -1.44 35.03
CA ASP A 14 -1.23 -1.02 35.44
C ASP A 14 -2.21 -1.41 34.31
N ASP A 15 -3.33 -2.04 34.70
CA ASP A 15 -4.35 -2.62 33.85
C ASP A 15 -5.05 -1.60 32.93
N GLU A 16 -4.60 -1.49 31.67
CA GLU A 16 -5.36 -1.14 30.46
C GLU A 16 -4.37 -1.30 29.29
N ASP A 17 -4.18 -2.54 28.81
CA ASP A 17 -3.53 -2.81 27.52
C ASP A 17 -4.42 -2.26 26.40
N ASP A 18 -4.49 -0.93 26.28
CA ASP A 18 -4.75 -0.28 25.01
C ASP A 18 -3.52 -0.61 24.14
N ASP A 19 -3.55 -1.81 23.54
CA ASP A 19 -2.60 -2.27 22.52
C ASP A 19 -2.48 -1.17 21.45
N GLU A 20 -1.52 -0.25 21.59
CA GLU A 20 -1.44 0.94 20.75
C GLU A 20 -1.06 0.53 19.32
N VAL A 21 -2.01 0.63 18.37
CA VAL A 21 -1.78 0.26 16.97
C VAL A 21 -0.97 1.34 16.28
N PHE A 22 0.35 1.13 16.17
CA PHE A 22 1.25 2.04 15.46
C PHE A 22 1.23 1.90 13.93
N GLY A 23 0.66 0.80 13.43
CA GLY A 23 0.50 0.54 12.01
C GLY A 23 -0.31 -0.71 11.75
N PHE A 24 -0.78 -0.86 10.52
CA PHE A 24 -1.52 -2.04 10.09
C PHE A 24 -1.16 -2.40 8.66
N ILE A 25 -1.30 -3.69 8.37
CA ILE A 25 -1.25 -4.21 7.00
C ILE A 25 -2.43 -5.16 6.78
N SER A 26 -3.04 -5.10 5.60
CA SER A 26 -4.15 -5.96 5.22
C SER A 26 -4.17 -6.19 3.71
N CYS A 27 -4.77 -7.31 3.29
CA CYS A 27 -4.96 -7.64 1.89
C CYS A 27 -6.44 -7.92 1.61
N LEU A 28 -7.04 -7.14 0.72
CA LEU A 28 -8.42 -7.27 0.26
C LEU A 28 -8.46 -7.85 -1.16
N ASN A 29 -8.95 -9.08 -1.33
CA ASN A 29 -9.14 -9.65 -2.67
C ASN A 29 -10.32 -8.96 -3.38
N LEU A 30 -10.02 -8.07 -4.34
CA LEU A 30 -11.01 -7.31 -5.10
C LEU A 30 -11.77 -8.19 -6.08
N THR A 31 -11.12 -9.21 -6.63
CA THR A 31 -11.72 -10.14 -7.61
C THR A 31 -12.75 -11.06 -6.95
N GLU A 32 -12.43 -11.59 -5.77
CA GLU A 32 -13.32 -12.43 -4.99
C GLU A 32 -14.54 -11.64 -4.48
N ARG A 33 -14.32 -10.39 -4.07
CA ARG A 33 -15.37 -9.50 -3.55
C ARG A 33 -16.09 -8.69 -4.63
N LYS A 34 -15.92 -9.06 -5.90
CA LYS A 34 -16.60 -8.43 -7.03
C LYS A 34 -18.11 -8.43 -6.82
N GLY A 35 -18.75 -7.30 -7.12
CA GLY A 35 -20.18 -7.08 -6.90
C GLY A 35 -20.56 -6.65 -5.48
N THR A 36 -19.62 -6.64 -4.52
CA THR A 36 -19.86 -5.96 -3.23
C THR A 36 -19.68 -4.46 -3.38
N GLN A 37 -20.54 -3.68 -2.71
CA GLN A 37 -20.53 -2.21 -2.83
C GLN A 37 -19.15 -1.61 -2.55
N CYS A 38 -18.47 -2.06 -1.49
CA CYS A 38 -17.16 -1.55 -1.10
C CYS A 38 -16.09 -1.84 -2.17
N ALA A 39 -16.04 -3.07 -2.71
CA ALA A 39 -15.06 -3.42 -3.74
C ALA A 39 -15.27 -2.62 -5.04
N GLU A 40 -16.54 -2.42 -5.45
CA GLU A 40 -16.85 -1.61 -6.64
C GLU A 40 -16.51 -0.13 -6.43
N GLN A 41 -16.78 0.43 -5.24
CA GLN A 41 -16.41 1.81 -4.92
C GLN A 41 -14.88 2.04 -4.92
N ILE A 42 -14.12 1.09 -4.37
CA ILE A 42 -12.65 1.14 -4.39
C ILE A 42 -12.16 1.10 -5.84
N LYS A 43 -12.68 0.19 -6.65
CA LYS A 43 -12.32 0.06 -8.06
C LYS A 43 -12.65 1.32 -8.85
N GLU A 44 -13.84 1.89 -8.66
CA GLU A 44 -14.26 3.15 -9.28
C GLU A 44 -13.35 4.31 -8.88
N LEU A 45 -13.02 4.42 -7.59
CA LEU A 45 -12.09 5.44 -7.10
C LEU A 45 -10.73 5.34 -7.81
N ILE A 46 -10.15 4.13 -7.86
CA ILE A 46 -8.84 3.91 -8.48
C ILE A 46 -8.88 4.25 -9.98
N LEU A 47 -9.87 3.74 -10.71
CA LEU A 47 -10.01 4.02 -12.14
C LEU A 47 -10.24 5.51 -12.42
N SER A 48 -11.09 6.18 -11.65
CA SER A 48 -11.35 7.62 -11.82
C SER A 48 -10.11 8.49 -11.55
N ARG A 49 -9.19 8.03 -10.69
CA ARG A 49 -7.90 8.70 -10.46
C ARG A 49 -6.94 8.43 -11.62
N CYS A 50 -6.89 7.21 -12.14
CA CYS A 50 -6.09 6.90 -13.32
C CYS A 50 -6.56 7.64 -14.57
N GLU A 51 -7.87 7.72 -14.83
CA GLU A 51 -8.45 8.48 -15.96
C GLU A 51 -8.03 9.96 -15.96
N LYS A 52 -7.85 10.54 -14.77
CA LYS A 52 -7.47 11.96 -14.63
C LYS A 52 -5.98 12.21 -14.79
N ASN A 53 -5.12 11.22 -14.52
CA ASN A 53 -3.68 11.43 -14.34
C ASN A 53 -2.80 10.55 -15.25
N CYS A 54 -3.37 9.54 -15.90
CA CYS A 54 -2.63 8.57 -16.72
C CYS A 54 -3.10 8.61 -18.17
N GLU A 55 -2.26 8.07 -19.07
CA GLU A 55 -2.66 7.86 -20.46
C GLU A 55 -3.77 6.82 -20.59
N GLN A 56 -4.63 6.99 -21.60
CA GLN A 56 -5.78 6.12 -21.84
C GLN A 56 -5.43 4.62 -21.90
N HIS A 57 -4.29 4.28 -22.51
CA HIS A 57 -3.87 2.88 -22.62
C HIS A 57 -3.56 2.24 -21.26
N ILE A 58 -3.07 3.01 -20.28
CA ILE A 58 -2.81 2.55 -18.91
C ILE A 58 -4.13 2.29 -18.19
N VAL A 59 -5.09 3.20 -18.34
CA VAL A 59 -6.44 3.06 -17.75
C VAL A 59 -7.12 1.80 -18.28
N GLU A 60 -7.05 1.58 -19.60
CA GLU A 60 -7.63 0.38 -20.24
C GLU A 60 -6.97 -0.91 -19.76
N GLN A 61 -5.64 -0.91 -19.63
CA GLN A 61 -4.89 -2.04 -19.08
C GLN A 61 -5.29 -2.33 -17.62
N LEU A 62 -5.36 -1.31 -16.77
CA LEU A 62 -5.77 -1.45 -15.38
C LEU A 62 -7.21 -1.95 -15.27
N ASN A 63 -8.13 -1.37 -16.04
CA ASN A 63 -9.52 -1.80 -16.07
C ASN A 63 -9.65 -3.26 -16.52
N LYS A 64 -8.88 -3.67 -17.53
CA LYS A 64 -8.84 -5.08 -17.95
C LYS A 64 -8.34 -5.99 -16.83
N LEU A 65 -7.27 -5.59 -16.15
CA LEU A 65 -6.68 -6.36 -15.04
C LEU A 65 -7.67 -6.50 -13.86
N LEU A 66 -8.35 -5.43 -13.46
CA LEU A 66 -9.34 -5.45 -12.38
C LEU A 66 -10.63 -6.21 -12.73
N ASN A 67 -10.90 -6.45 -14.01
CA ASN A 67 -12.07 -7.22 -14.46
C ASN A 67 -11.76 -8.68 -14.81
N ASP A 68 -10.48 -9.06 -14.89
CA ASP A 68 -10.06 -10.42 -15.21
C ASP A 68 -10.21 -11.35 -14.01
N SER A 69 -11.29 -12.14 -13.99
CA SER A 69 -11.54 -13.14 -12.94
C SER A 69 -10.55 -14.31 -12.94
N THR A 70 -9.74 -14.49 -13.99
CA THR A 70 -8.73 -15.56 -14.07
C THR A 70 -7.43 -15.19 -13.35
N LYS A 71 -7.22 -13.90 -13.09
CA LYS A 71 -6.03 -13.36 -12.41
C LYS A 71 -6.46 -12.49 -11.23
N PRO A 72 -6.73 -13.09 -10.05
CA PRO A 72 -7.25 -12.36 -8.91
C PRO A 72 -6.32 -11.23 -8.46
N VAL A 73 -6.91 -10.09 -8.09
CA VAL A 73 -6.19 -8.89 -7.66
C VAL A 73 -6.43 -8.63 -6.18
N GLY A 74 -5.35 -8.58 -5.41
CA GLY A 74 -5.37 -8.21 -3.99
C GLY A 74 -4.98 -6.76 -3.81
N LEU A 75 -5.81 -5.96 -3.15
CA LEU A 75 -5.43 -4.62 -2.69
C LEU A 75 -4.72 -4.73 -1.34
N ILE A 76 -3.46 -4.31 -1.29
CA ILE A 76 -2.71 -4.18 -0.04
C ILE A 76 -2.93 -2.78 0.51
N LEU A 77 -3.34 -2.73 1.78
CA LEU A 77 -3.39 -1.52 2.59
C LEU A 77 -2.29 -1.66 3.64
N SER A 78 -1.27 -0.82 3.58
CA SER A 78 -0.15 -0.80 4.51
C SER A 78 0.07 0.62 4.97
N GLU A 79 -0.19 0.90 6.24
CA GLU A 79 -0.04 2.24 6.82
C GLU A 79 0.57 2.13 8.21
N ARG A 80 1.39 3.11 8.56
CA ARG A 80 1.99 3.25 9.90
C ARG A 80 2.16 4.72 10.21
N PHE A 81 2.25 5.08 11.49
CA PHE A 81 2.55 6.46 11.84
C PHE A 81 3.94 6.88 11.36
N ILE A 82 4.08 8.16 11.01
CA ILE A 82 5.32 8.72 10.43
C ILE A 82 6.53 8.64 11.39
N ASN A 83 6.27 8.62 12.70
CA ASN A 83 7.29 8.51 13.74
C ASN A 83 7.73 7.06 14.00
N VAL A 84 7.06 6.08 13.41
CA VAL A 84 7.42 4.67 13.56
C VAL A 84 8.64 4.36 12.69
N PRO A 85 9.61 3.57 13.16
CA PRO A 85 10.77 3.19 12.35
C PRO A 85 10.39 2.26 11.18
N PRO A 86 11.06 2.34 10.01
CA PRO A 86 10.78 1.49 8.85
C PRO A 86 11.02 -0.01 9.08
N GLN A 87 11.79 -0.37 10.11
CA GLN A 87 12.09 -1.76 10.46
C GLN A 87 10.84 -2.59 10.77
N ILE A 88 9.71 -1.95 11.13
CA ILE A 88 8.43 -2.63 11.38
C ILE A 88 7.78 -3.16 10.10
N ALA A 89 8.11 -2.62 8.93
CA ALA A 89 7.49 -3.01 7.68
C ALA A 89 7.76 -4.49 7.35
N LEU A 90 9.00 -4.95 7.55
CA LEU A 90 9.38 -6.34 7.28
C LEU A 90 8.55 -7.36 8.09
N PRO A 91 8.48 -7.30 9.44
CA PRO A 91 7.65 -8.22 10.21
C PRO A 91 6.16 -8.09 9.85
N MET A 92 5.65 -6.89 9.56
CA MET A 92 4.26 -6.71 9.09
C MET A 92 3.99 -7.49 7.79
N HIS A 93 4.86 -7.36 6.78
CA HIS A 93 4.71 -8.10 5.52
C HIS A 93 4.89 -9.62 5.70
N GLN A 94 5.82 -10.06 6.56
CA GLN A 94 5.99 -11.48 6.89
C GLN A 94 4.74 -12.06 7.57
N GLN A 95 4.13 -11.31 8.48
CA GLN A 95 2.90 -11.70 9.15
C GLN A 95 1.74 -11.82 8.15
N LEU A 96 1.56 -10.81 7.28
CA LEU A 96 0.55 -10.88 6.22
C LEU A 96 0.76 -12.11 5.32
N GLN A 97 2.00 -12.43 4.95
CA GLN A 97 2.30 -13.59 4.11
C GLN A 97 1.92 -14.91 4.80
N LYS A 98 2.17 -15.04 6.12
CA LYS A 98 1.75 -16.21 6.90
C LYS A 98 0.23 -16.33 6.91
N GLU A 99 -0.48 -15.26 7.22
CA GLU A 99 -1.95 -15.24 7.26
C GLU A 99 -2.57 -15.61 5.91
N LEU A 100 -2.04 -15.07 4.81
CA LEU A 100 -2.49 -15.41 3.46
C LEU A 100 -2.24 -16.89 3.14
N THR A 101 -1.11 -17.44 3.56
CA THR A 101 -0.77 -18.87 3.36
C THR A 101 -1.67 -19.79 4.20
N GLU A 102 -2.00 -19.39 5.42
CA GLU A 102 -2.91 -20.14 6.30
C GLU A 102 -4.36 -20.08 5.82
N ALA A 103 -4.82 -18.93 5.32
CA ALA A 103 -6.14 -18.78 4.73
C ALA A 103 -6.31 -19.70 3.52
N GLN A 104 -5.26 -19.85 2.69
CA GLN A 104 -5.25 -20.79 1.56
C GLN A 104 -5.36 -22.25 2.01
N LYS A 105 -4.71 -22.63 3.12
CA LYS A 105 -4.77 -24.00 3.67
C LYS A 105 -6.13 -24.33 4.28
N THR A 106 -6.83 -23.33 4.81
CA THR A 106 -8.08 -23.53 5.57
C THR A 106 -9.35 -23.39 4.72
N ASN A 107 -9.23 -23.40 3.38
CA ASN A 107 -10.33 -23.13 2.43
C ASN A 107 -11.09 -21.83 2.75
N LYS A 108 -10.44 -20.87 3.43
CA LYS A 108 -11.04 -19.55 3.62
C LYS A 108 -11.07 -18.83 2.27
N PRO A 109 -12.06 -17.95 2.04
CA PRO A 109 -12.30 -17.36 0.74
C PRO A 109 -11.12 -16.57 0.14
N CYS A 110 -10.02 -16.31 0.87
CA CYS A 110 -8.84 -15.62 0.38
C CYS A 110 -8.08 -16.45 -0.67
N VAL A 111 -8.63 -16.44 -1.88
CA VAL A 111 -8.04 -17.06 -3.07
C VAL A 111 -6.74 -16.32 -3.37
N ARG A 112 -5.67 -17.09 -3.57
CA ARG A 112 -4.36 -16.63 -4.02
C ARG A 112 -4.48 -15.51 -5.06
N CYS A 113 -3.89 -14.35 -4.76
CA CYS A 113 -3.84 -13.24 -5.69
C CYS A 113 -2.73 -13.47 -6.72
N HIS A 114 -3.02 -13.15 -7.97
CA HIS A 114 -2.04 -13.14 -9.06
C HIS A 114 -1.31 -11.78 -9.11
N TYR A 115 -2.05 -10.70 -8.87
CA TYR A 115 -1.51 -9.35 -8.77
C TYR A 115 -1.82 -8.75 -7.40
N TYR A 116 -0.92 -7.90 -6.93
CA TYR A 116 -1.14 -7.06 -5.77
C TYR A 116 -1.12 -5.60 -6.20
N LEU A 117 -2.08 -4.83 -5.72
CA LEU A 117 -2.18 -3.40 -5.93
C LEU A 117 -1.84 -2.70 -4.60
N LEU A 118 -0.91 -1.76 -4.65
CA LEU A 118 -0.50 -0.94 -3.51
C LEU A 118 -0.68 0.53 -3.89
N ILE A 119 -1.15 1.35 -2.93
CA ILE A 119 -1.22 2.80 -3.09
C ILE A 119 -0.08 3.40 -2.27
N SER A 120 0.92 3.92 -2.98
CA SER A 120 2.12 4.53 -2.37
C SER A 120 1.99 6.03 -2.29
N LYS A 121 2.39 6.61 -1.16
CA LYS A 121 2.41 8.07 -0.97
C LYS A 121 3.79 8.58 -1.33
N THR A 122 3.85 9.50 -2.27
CA THR A 122 5.12 10.09 -2.72
C THR A 122 5.09 11.60 -2.58
N PHE A 123 6.27 12.18 -2.41
CA PHE A 123 6.52 13.59 -2.30
C PHE A 123 7.57 13.99 -3.32
N THR A 124 7.43 15.20 -3.86
CA THR A 124 8.46 15.84 -4.67
C THR A 124 8.88 17.12 -3.97
N GLU A 125 10.16 17.48 -4.07
CA GLU A 125 10.61 18.77 -3.55
C GLU A 125 9.86 19.88 -4.28
N ALA A 126 9.15 20.72 -3.51
CA ALA A 126 8.51 21.90 -4.07
C ALA A 126 9.61 22.80 -4.66
N THR A 127 9.62 22.94 -6.00
CA THR A 127 10.47 23.92 -6.68
C THR A 127 10.11 25.31 -6.16
N LYS A 128 10.86 25.81 -5.17
CA LYS A 128 10.74 27.19 -4.74
C LYS A 128 11.06 28.04 -5.95
N ASN A 129 10.05 28.76 -6.46
CA ASN A 129 10.17 29.80 -7.48
C ASN A 129 10.98 31.00 -6.96
N ASN A 130 12.22 30.77 -6.50
CA ASN A 130 13.22 31.80 -6.33
C ASN A 130 13.77 32.13 -7.72
N SER A 131 12.98 32.94 -8.44
CA SER A 131 13.51 33.72 -9.54
C SER A 131 14.78 34.44 -9.05
N LYS A 132 15.87 34.25 -9.80
CA LYS A 132 17.22 34.81 -9.61
C LYS A 132 18.17 34.00 -8.69
N ARG A 133 18.75 32.92 -9.23
CA ARG A 133 20.20 32.85 -9.48
C ARG A 133 20.61 31.50 -10.09
N ASN A 134 21.39 31.62 -11.17
CA ASN A 134 22.29 30.64 -11.75
C ASN A 134 21.68 29.57 -12.68
N GLU A 135 21.59 29.97 -13.95
CA GLU A 135 21.89 29.11 -15.11
C GLU A 135 23.25 28.42 -14.90
N ARG A 136 23.28 27.28 -14.20
CA ARG A 136 24.40 26.30 -14.14
C ARG A 136 24.11 25.21 -13.09
N ARG A 137 22.95 24.56 -13.13
CA ARG A 137 22.78 23.21 -12.57
C ARG A 137 21.86 22.44 -13.51
N ASN A 138 22.51 21.64 -14.35
CA ASN A 138 21.89 20.58 -15.14
C ASN A 138 20.85 19.83 -14.30
N GLN A 139 19.67 19.59 -14.87
CA GLN A 139 18.85 18.39 -14.65
C GLN A 139 18.92 17.84 -13.22
N GLN A 140 18.53 18.62 -12.21
CA GLN A 140 18.08 17.99 -10.97
C GLN A 140 16.75 17.34 -11.33
N LYS A 141 16.83 16.06 -11.71
CA LYS A 141 15.70 15.15 -11.80
C LYS A 141 14.89 15.37 -10.53
N GLU A 142 13.60 15.72 -10.65
CA GLU A 142 12.71 15.77 -9.50
C GLU A 142 12.85 14.42 -8.78
N GLU A 143 13.47 14.43 -7.59
CA GLU A 143 13.75 13.23 -6.85
C GLU A 143 12.44 12.84 -6.15
N LEU A 144 11.86 11.73 -6.60
CA LEU A 144 10.63 11.18 -6.05
C LEU A 144 10.97 10.56 -4.69
N MET A 145 10.42 11.11 -3.61
CA MET A 145 10.60 10.59 -2.26
C MET A 145 9.38 9.79 -1.85
N PHE A 146 9.56 8.60 -1.29
CA PHE A 146 8.46 7.79 -0.76
C PHE A 146 8.20 8.12 0.70
N ALA A 147 6.92 8.14 1.11
CA ALA A 147 6.54 8.33 2.50
C ALA A 147 7.07 7.20 3.39
N ASN A 148 7.05 5.99 2.84
CA ASN A 148 7.46 4.76 3.46
C ASN A 148 8.68 4.20 2.70
N ALA A 149 9.80 3.98 3.38
CA ALA A 149 11.04 3.53 2.75
C ALA A 149 10.88 2.16 2.05
N GLU A 150 10.01 1.30 2.58
CA GLU A 150 9.66 0.01 2.00
C GLU A 150 8.99 0.13 0.60
N GLU A 151 8.33 1.26 0.31
CA GLU A 151 7.65 1.49 -0.97
C GLU A 151 8.62 1.76 -2.12
N GLU A 152 9.82 2.26 -1.83
CA GLU A 152 10.88 2.45 -2.81
C GLU A 152 11.33 1.11 -3.40
N PHE A 153 11.46 0.07 -2.58
CA PHE A 153 11.79 -1.29 -3.04
C PHE A 153 10.71 -1.91 -3.93
N PHE A 154 9.45 -1.50 -3.79
CA PHE A 154 8.37 -1.98 -4.67
C PHE A 154 8.30 -1.20 -5.99
N TYR A 155 8.93 -0.04 -6.05
CA TYR A 155 8.97 0.82 -7.23
C TYR A 155 10.12 0.47 -8.18
N GLU A 156 11.27 0.03 -7.65
CA GLU A 156 12.44 -0.44 -8.42
C GLU A 156 12.20 -1.75 -9.18
#